data_AF-A0A358M8Z9-F1
#
_entry.id   AF-A0A358M8Z9-F1
#
_cell.length_a   1.000
_cell.length_b   1.000
_cell.length_c   1.000
_cell.angle_alpha   90.00
_cell.angle_beta   90.00
_cell.angle_gamma   90.00
#
_symmetry.space_group_name_H-M   'P 1'
#
loop_
_entity.id
_entity.type
_entity.pdbx_description
1 polymer ?
#
loop_
_entity_poly.entity_id
_entity_poly.type
_entity_poly.pdbx_seq_one_letter_code
_entity_poly.pdbx_strand_id
1 'polypeptide(L)'
;MFEKMKRLFGKKEIGGEPPSGAVRGKTVSALLDENIKLMEALFTDVDTMLNRQFENAERPEIRFCIYYSDGVADAMLINEHVIKPLIQMEGLRPGPQLFDEIKDRVILINEVKESSDIAEIVSGITYGDTVLFLDGADRALLFNSKKFSLRSSTEPEGERVLSGPREG
;
A
#
# COMPACT_ATOMS: atom_id res chain seq x y z
N MET A 1 -5.55 6.90 14.56
CA MET A 1 -5.22 5.69 13.77
C MET A 1 -4.98 4.45 14.64
N PHE A 2 -3.87 4.34 15.39
CA PHE A 2 -3.49 3.14 16.17
C PHE A 2 -4.53 2.60 17.16
N GLU A 3 -5.31 3.45 17.82
CA GLU A 3 -6.27 3.03 18.86
C GLU A 3 -7.60 2.50 18.27
N LYS A 4 -8.05 3.08 17.14
CA LYS A 4 -9.15 2.56 16.33
C LYS A 4 -8.73 1.29 15.59
N MET A 5 -7.48 1.22 15.12
CA MET A 5 -6.86 -0.01 14.64
C MET A 5 -6.83 -1.08 15.74
N LYS A 6 -6.44 -0.79 16.98
CA LYS A 6 -6.54 -1.77 18.08
C LYS A 6 -7.97 -2.24 18.37
N ARG A 7 -8.98 -1.39 18.14
CA ARG A 7 -10.40 -1.75 18.28
C ARG A 7 -10.93 -2.58 17.11
N LEU A 8 -10.50 -2.26 15.88
CA LEU A 8 -10.81 -3.04 14.69
C LEU A 8 -10.07 -4.39 14.73
N PHE A 9 -8.78 -4.40 15.06
CA PHE A 9 -7.85 -5.53 14.91
C PHE A 9 -7.51 -6.28 16.21
N GLY A 10 -8.13 -5.94 17.34
CA GLY A 10 -7.86 -6.58 18.64
C GLY A 10 -6.43 -6.42 19.15
N LYS A 11 -6.21 -6.59 20.47
CA LYS A 11 -4.85 -6.79 21.01
C LYS A 11 -4.41 -8.23 20.70
N LYS A 12 -3.35 -8.45 19.90
CA LYS A 12 -2.10 -9.06 20.39
C LYS A 12 -1.00 -9.23 19.32
N GLU A 13 0.21 -9.26 19.88
CA GLU A 13 1.56 -9.69 19.46
C GLU A 13 1.83 -10.25 18.05
N ILE A 14 3.02 -9.88 17.60
CA ILE A 14 3.79 -10.27 16.42
C ILE A 14 3.53 -11.73 16.00
N GLY A 15 2.85 -11.90 14.86
CA GLY A 15 2.61 -13.19 14.22
C GLY A 15 1.26 -13.82 14.58
N GLY A 16 0.19 -13.43 13.89
CA GLY A 16 -1.13 -14.04 14.05
C GLY A 16 -2.20 -13.29 13.27
N GLU A 17 -3.13 -14.03 12.68
CA GLU A 17 -4.19 -13.63 11.74
C GLU A 17 -4.89 -12.28 12.05
N PRO A 18 -5.36 -11.54 11.01
CA PRO A 18 -6.09 -10.28 11.19
C PRO A 18 -7.45 -10.52 11.86
N PRO A 19 -7.78 -9.95 13.04
CA PRO A 19 -9.10 -10.09 13.62
C PRO A 19 -9.82 -8.74 13.68
N SER A 20 -10.65 -8.46 12.67
CA SER A 20 -11.92 -7.72 12.83
C SER A 20 -13.03 -8.60 12.27
N GLY A 21 -14.09 -8.87 13.05
CA GLY A 21 -15.27 -9.58 12.53
C GLY A 21 -15.89 -8.88 11.31
N ALA A 22 -15.61 -7.60 11.10
CA ALA A 22 -16.08 -6.82 9.97
C ALA A 22 -15.39 -7.16 8.63
N VAL A 23 -14.17 -7.67 8.63
CA VAL A 23 -13.41 -8.03 7.40
C VAL A 23 -13.29 -9.52 7.16
N ARG A 24 -13.61 -10.35 8.16
CA ARG A 24 -13.43 -11.80 8.09
C ARG A 24 -14.23 -12.41 6.95
N GLY A 25 -13.54 -13.12 6.05
CA GLY A 25 -14.15 -13.81 4.90
C GLY A 25 -14.67 -12.87 3.80
N LYS A 26 -14.38 -11.57 3.86
CA LYS A 26 -14.67 -10.64 2.76
C LYS A 26 -13.56 -10.73 1.72
N THR A 27 -13.96 -10.81 0.47
CA THR A 27 -13.04 -10.80 -0.67
C THR A 27 -13.19 -9.52 -1.47
N VAL A 28 -12.17 -9.22 -2.27
CA VAL A 28 -12.22 -8.13 -3.26
C VAL A 28 -13.33 -8.42 -4.28
N SER A 29 -14.15 -7.41 -4.57
CA SER A 29 -15.15 -7.47 -5.63
C SER A 29 -14.53 -7.08 -6.97
N ALA A 30 -15.02 -7.67 -8.06
CA ALA A 30 -14.66 -7.20 -9.40
C ALA A 30 -15.22 -5.79 -9.70
N LEU A 31 -16.19 -5.29 -8.93
CA LEU A 31 -16.72 -3.94 -9.09
C LEU A 31 -15.93 -2.97 -8.20
N LEU A 32 -15.17 -2.05 -8.83
CA LEU A 32 -14.34 -1.09 -8.10
C LEU A 32 -15.13 -0.28 -7.08
N ASP A 33 -16.34 0.13 -7.44
CA ASP A 33 -17.22 0.95 -6.59
C ASP A 33 -17.66 0.21 -5.30
N GLU A 34 -17.72 -1.13 -5.31
CA GLU A 34 -18.02 -1.92 -4.11
C GLU A 34 -16.82 -1.96 -3.16
N ASN A 35 -15.60 -2.08 -3.71
CA ASN A 35 -14.37 -2.02 -2.92
C ASN A 35 -14.19 -0.64 -2.30
N ILE A 36 -14.42 0.44 -3.07
CA ILE A 36 -14.33 1.82 -2.56
C ILE A 36 -15.26 2.02 -1.36
N LYS A 37 -16.55 1.66 -1.51
CA LYS A 37 -17.53 1.76 -0.42
C LYS A 37 -17.13 0.95 0.81
N LEU A 38 -16.61 -0.27 0.60
CA LEU A 38 -16.13 -1.10 1.69
C LEU A 38 -14.95 -0.44 2.43
N MET A 39 -13.97 0.06 1.69
CA MET A 39 -12.78 0.69 2.27
C MET A 39 -13.10 2.01 2.96
N GLU A 40 -14.01 2.81 2.41
CA GLU A 40 -14.53 4.03 3.05
C GLU A 40 -15.22 3.71 4.38
N ALA A 41 -16.03 2.65 4.44
CA ALA A 41 -16.68 2.21 5.68
C ALA A 41 -15.66 1.69 6.72
N LEU A 42 -14.59 1.03 6.28
CA LEU A 42 -13.54 0.50 7.16
C LEU A 42 -12.62 1.61 7.71
N PHE A 43 -12.34 2.63 6.90
CA PHE A 43 -11.44 3.73 7.25
C PHE A 43 -12.16 5.05 7.53
N THR A 44 -13.47 5.01 7.80
CA THR A 44 -14.23 6.18 8.25
C THR A 44 -13.51 6.82 9.45
N ASP A 45 -13.39 8.15 9.50
CA ASP A 45 -12.66 8.93 10.53
C ASP A 45 -11.19 8.54 10.74
N VAL A 46 -10.52 7.99 9.72
CA VAL A 46 -9.07 7.80 9.74
C VAL A 46 -8.44 8.84 8.82
N ASP A 47 -8.20 10.04 9.36
CA ASP A 47 -7.71 11.20 8.58
C ASP A 47 -6.38 10.96 7.85
N THR A 48 -5.58 10.02 8.36
CA THR A 48 -4.31 9.63 7.75
C THR A 48 -4.47 8.66 6.58
N MET A 49 -5.67 8.12 6.36
CA MET A 49 -5.93 7.22 5.24
C MET A 49 -6.35 8.04 4.03
N LEU A 50 -5.51 8.04 3.00
CA LEU A 50 -5.80 8.72 1.74
C LEU A 50 -6.25 7.71 0.70
N ASN A 51 -7.18 8.15 -0.15
CA ASN A 51 -7.56 7.42 -1.35
C ASN A 51 -7.45 8.33 -2.57
N ARG A 52 -7.21 7.72 -3.73
CA ARG A 52 -7.25 8.42 -5.01
C ARG A 52 -7.79 7.50 -6.09
N GLN A 53 -8.86 7.95 -6.73
CA GLN A 53 -9.40 7.34 -7.94
C GLN A 53 -8.81 8.01 -9.18
N PHE A 54 -8.53 7.22 -10.21
CA PHE A 54 -8.00 7.70 -11.49
C PHE A 54 -8.25 6.65 -12.58
N GLU A 55 -8.05 7.05 -13.83
CA GLU A 55 -8.28 6.23 -15.02
C GLU A 55 -7.09 6.33 -15.98
N ASN A 56 -6.98 5.35 -16.88
CA ASN A 56 -6.00 5.43 -17.96
C ASN A 56 -6.39 6.53 -18.96
N ALA A 57 -5.40 7.28 -19.47
CA ALA A 57 -5.65 8.43 -20.34
C ALA A 57 -6.16 8.04 -21.74
N GLU A 58 -5.70 6.92 -22.29
CA GLU A 58 -6.15 6.39 -23.58
C GLU A 58 -7.46 5.61 -23.44
N ARG A 59 -7.65 4.94 -22.29
CA ARG A 59 -8.75 4.02 -21.99
C ARG A 59 -9.46 4.37 -20.67
N PRO A 60 -10.33 5.39 -20.64
CA PRO A 60 -11.05 5.80 -19.42
C PRO A 60 -11.90 4.71 -18.78
N GLU A 61 -12.28 3.67 -19.55
CA GLU A 61 -12.97 2.49 -19.01
C GLU A 61 -12.10 1.67 -18.03
N ILE A 62 -10.78 1.83 -18.08
CA ILE A 62 -9.84 1.21 -17.14
C ILE A 62 -9.68 2.14 -15.93
N ARG A 63 -10.42 1.81 -14.87
CA ARG A 63 -10.48 2.61 -13.63
C ARG A 63 -9.68 1.96 -12.51
N PHE A 64 -9.10 2.81 -11.67
CA PHE A 64 -8.27 2.44 -10.54
C PHE A 64 -8.66 3.17 -9.28
N CYS A 65 -8.40 2.56 -8.13
CA CYS A 65 -8.38 3.25 -6.86
C CYS A 65 -7.19 2.79 -6.02
N ILE A 66 -6.43 3.73 -5.47
CA ILE A 66 -5.40 3.43 -4.49
C ILE A 66 -5.81 3.86 -3.09
N TYR A 67 -5.37 3.12 -2.08
CA TYR A 67 -5.42 3.53 -0.68
C TYR A 67 -4.03 3.42 -0.04
N TYR A 68 -3.64 4.43 0.71
CA TYR A 68 -2.36 4.49 1.40
C TYR A 68 -2.42 5.36 2.65
N SER A 69 -1.51 5.11 3.59
CA SER A 69 -1.41 5.91 4.82
C SER A 69 -0.48 7.10 4.61
N ASP A 70 -1.00 8.32 4.77
CA ASP A 70 -0.21 9.55 4.77
C ASP A 70 0.83 9.55 5.90
N GLY A 71 1.98 10.16 5.65
CA GLY A 71 3.13 10.16 6.55
C GLY A 71 3.93 8.86 6.61
N VAL A 72 3.34 7.70 6.30
CA VAL A 72 4.02 6.38 6.27
C VAL A 72 4.47 6.02 4.85
N ALA A 73 3.55 6.15 3.90
CA ALA A 73 3.82 5.86 2.51
C ALA A 73 4.57 7.02 1.83
N ASP A 74 5.42 6.69 0.87
CA ASP A 74 6.11 7.63 0.00
C ASP A 74 5.20 8.01 -1.17
N ALA A 75 4.55 9.17 -1.05
CA ALA A 75 3.67 9.68 -2.09
C ALA A 75 4.40 9.94 -3.43
N MET A 76 5.70 10.26 -3.42
CA MET A 76 6.46 10.46 -4.64
C MET A 76 6.66 9.12 -5.36
N LEU A 77 7.01 8.07 -4.61
CA LEU A 77 7.13 6.71 -5.14
C LEU A 77 5.81 6.25 -5.75
N ILE A 78 4.69 6.43 -5.04
CA ILE A 78 3.36 6.07 -5.55
C ILE A 78 3.03 6.83 -6.84
N ASN A 79 3.26 8.15 -6.85
CA ASN A 79 2.92 8.97 -8.01
C ASN A 79 3.75 8.60 -9.25
N GLU A 80 5.07 8.44 -9.10
CA GLU A 80 5.98 8.20 -10.24
C GLU A 80 6.03 6.74 -10.71
N HIS A 81 5.83 5.77 -9.81
CA HIS A 81 6.01 4.35 -10.13
C HIS A 81 4.70 3.54 -10.22
N VAL A 82 3.56 4.15 -9.87
CA VAL A 82 2.25 3.50 -9.94
C VAL A 82 1.28 4.36 -10.74
N ILE A 83 0.92 5.54 -10.25
CA ILE A 83 -0.17 6.32 -10.83
C ILE A 83 0.18 6.80 -12.23
N LYS A 84 1.34 7.45 -12.39
CA LYS A 84 1.75 8.01 -13.68
C LYS A 84 1.92 6.93 -14.76
N PRO A 85 2.60 5.79 -14.51
CA PRO A 85 2.63 4.68 -15.48
C PRO A 85 1.23 4.18 -15.87
N LEU A 86 0.32 4.01 -14.91
CA LEU A 86 -1.04 3.54 -15.21
C LEU A 86 -1.87 4.54 -16.02
N ILE A 87 -1.70 5.85 -15.77
CA ILE A 87 -2.36 6.89 -16.56
C ILE A 87 -1.80 6.93 -17.98
N GLN A 88 -0.47 6.80 -18.14
CA GLN A 88 0.23 7.07 -19.40
C GLN A 88 0.44 5.83 -20.28
N MET A 89 0.24 4.61 -19.74
CA MET A 89 0.45 3.39 -20.51
C MET A 89 -0.52 3.31 -21.69
N GLU A 90 0.02 3.21 -22.89
CA GLU A 90 -0.75 3.02 -24.11
C GLU A 90 -0.93 1.53 -24.42
N GLY A 91 -1.96 1.21 -25.18
CA GLY A 91 -2.19 -0.15 -25.68
C GLY A 91 -2.74 -1.13 -24.65
N LEU A 92 -3.11 -0.67 -23.46
CA LEU A 92 -3.82 -1.49 -22.47
C LEU A 92 -5.15 -2.00 -23.04
N ARG A 93 -5.44 -3.27 -22.79
CA ARG A 93 -6.65 -3.93 -23.26
C ARG A 93 -7.50 -4.37 -22.07
N PRO A 94 -8.73 -3.84 -21.93
CA PRO A 94 -9.68 -4.38 -20.97
C PRO A 94 -9.85 -5.88 -21.17
N GLY A 95 -9.88 -6.63 -20.08
CA GLY A 95 -10.08 -8.08 -20.12
C GLY A 95 -9.36 -8.82 -18.98
N PRO A 96 -9.48 -10.16 -18.96
CA PRO A 96 -8.98 -10.99 -17.85
C PRO A 96 -7.47 -10.88 -17.61
N GLN A 97 -6.70 -10.57 -18.66
CA GLN A 97 -5.24 -10.47 -18.60
C GLN A 97 -4.74 -9.12 -18.10
N LEU A 98 -5.61 -8.09 -18.06
CA LEU A 98 -5.20 -6.72 -17.77
C LEU A 98 -4.55 -6.60 -16.39
N PHE A 99 -5.08 -7.32 -15.40
CA PHE A 99 -4.51 -7.33 -14.04
C PHE A 99 -3.05 -7.80 -14.03
N ASP A 100 -2.77 -8.92 -14.69
CA ASP A 100 -1.41 -9.48 -14.75
C ASP A 100 -0.49 -8.63 -15.64
N GLU A 101 -1.00 -8.05 -16.73
CA GLU A 101 -0.27 -7.09 -17.55
C GLU A 101 0.16 -5.85 -16.74
N ILE A 102 -0.75 -5.30 -15.93
CA ILE A 102 -0.43 -4.19 -15.04
C ILE A 102 0.63 -4.60 -14.02
N LYS A 103 0.42 -5.72 -13.33
CA LYS A 103 1.32 -6.25 -12.31
C LYS A 103 2.74 -6.44 -12.82
N ASP A 104 2.87 -7.06 -14.00
CA ASP A 104 4.17 -7.54 -14.49
C ASP A 104 4.88 -6.54 -15.40
N ARG A 105 4.17 -5.57 -15.99
CA ARG A 105 4.74 -4.68 -17.04
C ARG A 105 4.56 -3.19 -16.79
N VAL A 106 3.56 -2.78 -16.02
CA VAL A 106 3.24 -1.36 -15.83
C VAL A 106 3.77 -0.84 -14.50
N ILE A 107 3.62 -1.63 -13.43
CA ILE A 107 4.06 -1.23 -12.09
C ILE A 107 5.59 -1.29 -11.99
N LEU A 108 6.20 -0.18 -11.56
CA LEU A 108 7.66 -0.05 -11.45
C LEU A 108 8.14 -0.16 -9.99
N ILE A 109 7.60 -1.13 -9.25
CA ILE A 109 7.96 -1.40 -7.85
C ILE A 109 8.42 -2.86 -7.74
N ASN A 110 9.52 -3.08 -6.99
CA ASN A 110 10.18 -4.38 -6.91
C ASN A 110 9.36 -5.47 -6.19
N GLU A 111 8.63 -5.11 -5.13
CA GLU A 111 7.89 -6.06 -4.31
C GLU A 111 6.39 -5.78 -4.45
N VAL A 112 5.74 -6.60 -5.28
CA VAL A 112 4.29 -6.56 -5.51
C VAL A 112 3.69 -7.88 -5.04
N LYS A 113 2.68 -7.77 -4.20
CA LYS A 113 1.89 -8.89 -3.71
C LYS A 113 0.46 -8.78 -4.24
N GLU A 114 -0.12 -9.91 -4.63
CA GLU A 114 -1.52 -10.02 -5.00
C GLU A 114 -2.32 -10.56 -3.81
N SER A 115 -3.50 -9.99 -3.55
CA SER A 115 -4.43 -10.53 -2.55
C SER A 115 -5.87 -10.29 -2.95
N SER A 116 -6.72 -11.28 -2.68
CA SER A 116 -8.18 -11.16 -2.74
C SER A 116 -8.81 -11.06 -1.35
N ASP A 117 -8.06 -11.19 -0.26
CA ASP A 117 -8.56 -11.15 1.11
C ASP A 117 -8.52 -9.71 1.66
N ILE A 118 -9.68 -9.16 1.98
CA ILE A 118 -9.79 -7.81 2.54
C ILE A 118 -9.07 -7.70 3.88
N ALA A 119 -9.03 -8.76 4.68
CA ALA A 119 -8.35 -8.75 5.97
C ALA A 119 -6.83 -8.57 5.80
N GLU A 120 -6.26 -9.23 4.80
CA GLU A 120 -4.86 -9.08 4.41
C GLU A 120 -4.57 -7.69 3.83
N ILE A 121 -5.42 -7.19 2.93
CA ILE A 121 -5.28 -5.87 2.33
C ILE A 121 -5.27 -4.78 3.40
N VAL A 122 -6.26 -4.82 4.29
CA VAL A 122 -6.38 -3.84 5.37
C VAL A 122 -5.17 -3.90 6.29
N SER A 123 -4.69 -5.12 6.62
CA SER A 123 -3.45 -5.28 7.38
C SER A 123 -2.27 -4.61 6.67
N GLY A 124 -2.04 -4.89 5.38
CA GLY A 124 -0.94 -4.30 4.60
C GLY A 124 -0.94 -2.77 4.63
N ILE A 125 -2.09 -2.15 4.34
CA ILE A 125 -2.21 -0.68 4.32
C ILE A 125 -1.91 -0.08 5.70
N THR A 126 -2.36 -0.74 6.76
CA THR A 126 -2.08 -0.29 8.13
C THR A 126 -0.61 -0.42 8.53
N TYR A 127 0.14 -1.31 7.87
CA TYR A 127 1.59 -1.43 8.03
C TYR A 127 2.38 -0.53 7.06
N GLY A 128 1.70 0.30 6.26
CA GLY A 128 2.31 1.29 5.38
C GLY A 128 2.47 0.86 3.91
N ASP A 129 1.91 -0.29 3.54
CA ASP A 129 1.81 -0.67 2.14
C ASP A 129 0.75 0.21 1.45
N THR A 130 0.82 0.30 0.13
CA THR A 130 -0.24 0.88 -0.68
C THR A 130 -0.98 -0.25 -1.36
N VAL A 131 -2.31 -0.15 -1.42
CA VAL A 131 -3.12 -1.05 -2.25
C VAL A 131 -3.58 -0.34 -3.51
N LEU A 132 -3.65 -1.08 -4.60
CA LEU A 132 -4.28 -0.71 -5.86
C LEU A 132 -5.40 -1.69 -6.18
N PHE A 133 -6.60 -1.16 -6.32
CA PHE A 133 -7.75 -1.85 -6.90
C PHE A 133 -7.89 -1.49 -8.38
N LEU A 134 -8.21 -2.49 -9.19
CA LEU A 134 -8.51 -2.37 -10.62
C LEU A 134 -9.96 -2.77 -10.85
N ASP A 135 -10.70 -1.96 -11.61
CA ASP A 135 -12.06 -2.31 -11.99
C ASP A 135 -12.09 -3.53 -12.92
N GLY A 136 -13.01 -4.46 -12.66
CA GLY A 136 -13.09 -5.75 -13.33
C GLY A 136 -12.19 -6.84 -12.76
N ALA A 137 -11.44 -6.59 -11.66
CA ALA A 137 -10.58 -7.58 -11.01
C ALA A 137 -11.05 -7.92 -9.59
N ASP A 138 -11.16 -9.21 -9.28
CA ASP A 138 -11.54 -9.77 -7.97
C ASP A 138 -10.34 -9.94 -7.00
N ARG A 139 -9.31 -9.14 -7.23
CA ARG A 139 -8.03 -9.15 -6.53
C ARG A 139 -7.40 -7.77 -6.61
N ALA A 140 -6.54 -7.47 -5.64
CA ALA A 140 -5.84 -6.20 -5.52
C ALA A 140 -4.32 -6.41 -5.51
N LEU A 141 -3.57 -5.36 -5.84
CA LEU A 141 -2.12 -5.32 -5.71
C LEU A 141 -1.73 -4.54 -4.46
N LEU A 142 -0.90 -5.14 -3.62
CA LEU A 142 -0.25 -4.55 -2.47
C LEU A 142 1.22 -4.35 -2.82
N PHE A 143 1.74 -3.15 -2.60
CA PHE A 143 3.16 -2.88 -2.81
C PHE A 143 3.74 -2.11 -1.64
N ASN A 144 5.00 -2.44 -1.33
CA ASN A 144 5.73 -1.78 -0.26
C ASN A 144 6.08 -0.35 -0.70
N SER A 145 5.32 0.60 -0.20
CA SER A 145 5.47 2.03 -0.46
C SER A 145 6.08 2.78 0.72
N LYS A 146 6.63 2.09 1.72
CA LYS A 146 7.12 2.75 2.93
C LYS A 146 8.30 3.65 2.55
N LYS A 147 8.37 4.81 3.18
CA LYS A 147 9.58 5.62 3.16
C LYS A 147 10.70 4.80 3.80
N PHE A 148 11.48 4.10 3.00
CA PHE A 148 12.81 3.69 3.43
C PHE A 148 13.58 5.00 3.59
N SER A 149 13.58 5.55 4.80
CA SER A 149 14.74 6.33 5.21
C SER A 149 15.90 5.40 4.89
N LEU A 150 16.74 5.77 3.91
CA LEU A 150 18.13 5.40 3.94
C LEU A 150 18.51 5.68 5.40
N ARG A 151 18.50 4.64 6.25
CA ARG A 151 19.33 4.68 7.43
C ARG A 151 20.66 4.87 6.79
N SER A 152 21.15 6.10 6.87
CA SER A 152 22.48 6.43 6.49
C SER A 152 23.31 5.29 7.07
N SER A 153 24.01 4.58 6.20
CA SER A 153 25.25 3.96 6.64
C SER A 153 26.18 5.13 7.00
N THR A 154 25.84 5.88 8.05
CA THR A 154 26.80 6.60 8.85
C THR A 154 27.44 5.47 9.64
N GLU A 155 28.41 4.84 8.98
CA GLU A 155 29.56 4.25 9.64
C GLU A 155 29.88 5.19 10.82
N PRO A 156 29.81 4.71 12.08
CA PRO A 156 30.04 5.61 13.20
C PRO A 156 31.45 6.19 13.00
N GLU A 157 31.54 7.50 12.78
CA GLU A 157 32.81 8.21 12.87
C GLU A 157 33.35 7.85 14.25
N GLY A 158 34.42 7.07 14.25
CA GLY A 158 35.03 6.57 15.46
C GLY A 158 35.30 7.75 16.36
N GLU A 159 34.52 7.85 17.42
CA GLU A 159 34.75 8.71 18.55
C GLU A 159 36.08 8.26 19.16
N ARG A 160 37.20 8.76 18.62
CA ARG A 160 38.48 8.73 19.32
C ARG A 160 38.35 9.72 20.45
N VAL A 161 37.76 9.22 21.53
CA VAL A 161 37.79 9.83 22.85
C VAL A 161 39.24 10.18 23.16
N LEU A 162 39.48 11.48 23.31
CA LEU A 162 40.64 12.01 24.00
C LEU A 162 40.70 11.40 25.40
N SER A 163 41.72 10.62 25.67
CA SER A 163 42.16 10.31 27.03
C SER A 163 43.67 10.30 27.07
N GLY A 164 44.23 11.48 27.38
CA GLY A 164 45.37 11.50 28.29
C GLY A 164 44.83 11.23 29.71
N PRO A 165 45.60 10.52 30.54
CA PRO A 165 46.21 11.22 31.66
C PRO A 165 47.68 10.80 31.91
N ARG A 166 48.32 11.64 32.72
CA ARG A 166 49.73 11.73 33.11
C ARG A 166 50.35 10.49 33.79
N GLU A 167 51.68 10.57 33.89
CA GLU A 167 52.63 9.95 34.85
C GLU A 167 53.25 8.58 34.52
N GLY A 168 54.59 8.59 34.50
CA GLY A 168 55.53 7.52 34.17
C GLY A 168 56.85 8.12 33.70
#